data_AF-B9FXM7-F1
#
_entry.id   AF-B9FXM7-F1
#
_cell.length_a   1.000
_cell.length_b   1.000
_cell.length_c   1.000
_cell.angle_alpha   90.00
_cell.angle_beta   90.00
_cell.angle_gamma   90.00
#
_symmetry.space_group_name_H-M   'P 1'
#
loop_
_entity.id
_entity.type
_entity.pdbx_description
1 polymer ?
#
loop_
_entity_poly.entity_id
_entity_poly.type
_entity_poly.pdbx_seq_one_letter_code
_entity_poly.pdbx_strand_id
1 'polypeptide(L)'
;MELAVGTPPVTVQALFGISDLCWVECTPCSGCNNNAAPPAGARLYDRANSSSFSPLADTECGYRYVYGATDTDRNYVKGILGTETIKFGSNDAATVQSFTFGCTNTVYRNDLFDGNTGVVGLGRSKLSLVGQLGLDRFSYCLASNPNVASPVLFGSTASMDGNGVSSTPLLPDDANYYVNLLGISVDGTRLAIPNDTARMSRTYEAVNGSGLLCFLVDDASKNVVTVPTMTMHFDGMDMELLFGNYFAYTGKQSGGGGGDVLCLMIGKSSTGSRIGNYLQMDFHVLYELKNSVLSVQPADCGKI
;
A
#
# COMPACT_ATOMS: atom_id res chain seq x y z
N MET A 1 -5.62 4.60 -8.15
CA MET A 1 -5.05 5.13 -9.41
C MET A 1 -5.86 4.58 -10.58
N GLU A 2 -5.98 5.35 -11.65
CA GLU A 2 -6.71 4.95 -12.85
C GLU A 2 -5.76 4.34 -13.89
N LEU A 3 -6.18 3.25 -14.53
CA LEU A 3 -5.51 2.67 -15.69
C LEU A 3 -6.54 2.23 -16.74
N ALA A 4 -6.13 2.16 -18.00
CA ALA A 4 -6.98 1.66 -19.08
C ALA A 4 -6.46 0.31 -19.60
N VAL A 5 -7.35 -0.66 -19.79
CA VAL A 5 -7.01 -2.04 -20.14
C VAL A 5 -7.71 -2.44 -21.43
N GLY A 6 -6.96 -2.99 -22.37
CA GLY A 6 -7.47 -3.65 -23.57
C GLY A 6 -7.72 -2.75 -24.78
N THR A 7 -8.32 -3.35 -25.79
CA THR A 7 -8.66 -2.70 -27.06
C THR A 7 -10.06 -3.14 -27.52
N PRO A 8 -11.09 -2.27 -27.44
CA PRO A 8 -11.02 -0.87 -26.99
C PRO A 8 -10.69 -0.74 -25.48
N PRO A 9 -10.06 0.38 -25.07
CA PRO A 9 -9.61 0.56 -23.69
C PRO A 9 -10.79 0.69 -22.72
N VAL A 10 -10.71 -0.02 -21.60
CA VAL A 10 -11.65 0.05 -20.47
C VAL A 10 -10.94 0.63 -19.27
N THR A 11 -11.50 1.69 -18.69
CA THR A 11 -10.98 2.30 -17.46
C THR A 11 -11.30 1.44 -16.24
N VAL A 12 -10.26 1.15 -15.45
CA VAL A 12 -10.36 0.44 -14.17
C VAL A 12 -9.69 1.25 -13.06
N GLN A 13 -10.22 1.15 -11.85
CA GLN A 13 -9.61 1.74 -10.65
C GLN A 13 -8.79 0.67 -9.94
N ALA A 14 -7.53 0.96 -9.65
CA ALA A 14 -6.66 0.05 -8.91
C ALA A 14 -5.97 0.72 -7.73
N LEU A 15 -5.77 -0.08 -6.69
CA LEU A 15 -4.79 0.22 -5.65
C LEU A 15 -3.39 -0.05 -6.19
N PHE A 16 -2.38 0.63 -5.68
CA PHE A 16 -1.00 0.18 -5.86
C PHE A 16 -0.49 -0.37 -4.54
N GLY A 17 0.44 -1.32 -4.62
CA GLY A 17 1.08 -1.87 -3.44
C GLY A 17 2.35 -2.59 -3.81
N ILE A 18 3.14 -2.97 -2.82
CA ILE A 18 4.41 -3.69 -3.00
C ILE A 18 4.21 -5.18 -3.35
N SER A 19 3.07 -5.56 -3.94
CA SER A 19 2.80 -6.93 -4.41
C SER A 19 3.52 -7.25 -5.72
N ASP A 20 3.71 -8.54 -5.99
CA ASP A 20 4.48 -9.04 -7.14
C ASP A 20 3.70 -9.17 -8.44
N LEU A 21 2.40 -8.93 -8.42
CA LEU A 21 1.52 -9.09 -9.58
C LEU A 21 0.59 -7.88 -9.72
N CYS A 22 0.49 -7.38 -10.95
CA CYS A 22 -0.61 -6.52 -11.36
C CYS A 22 -1.81 -7.39 -11.78
N TRP A 23 -2.99 -7.09 -11.29
CA TRP A 23 -4.21 -7.79 -11.67
C TRP A 23 -5.41 -6.85 -11.72
N VAL A 24 -6.42 -7.23 -12.50
CA VAL A 24 -7.71 -6.54 -12.58
C VAL A 24 -8.84 -7.56 -12.52
N GLU A 25 -9.99 -7.15 -12.02
CA GLU A 25 -11.20 -7.98 -12.03
C GLU A 25 -11.73 -8.14 -13.46
N CYS A 26 -12.03 -9.39 -13.82
CA CYS A 26 -12.45 -9.81 -15.13
C CYS A 26 -13.82 -10.47 -15.14
N THR A 27 -14.57 -10.31 -16.23
CA THR A 27 -15.81 -11.08 -16.45
C THR A 27 -15.57 -12.43 -17.11
N PRO A 28 -16.29 -13.50 -16.69
CA PRO A 28 -17.19 -13.57 -15.54
C PRO A 28 -16.41 -13.60 -14.21
N CYS A 29 -16.94 -12.98 -13.14
CA CYS A 29 -16.33 -13.02 -11.81
C CYS A 29 -17.27 -13.58 -10.73
N SER A 30 -16.74 -14.44 -9.86
CA SER A 30 -17.36 -14.89 -8.61
C SER A 30 -16.84 -14.10 -7.42
N GLY A 31 -17.72 -13.53 -6.60
CA GLY A 31 -17.33 -12.74 -5.42
C GLY A 31 -16.99 -11.27 -5.69
N CYS A 32 -16.89 -10.86 -6.96
CA CYS A 32 -16.98 -9.46 -7.37
C CYS A 32 -18.43 -8.96 -7.21
N ASN A 33 -18.94 -8.90 -5.97
CA ASN A 33 -20.28 -8.39 -5.68
C ASN A 33 -20.30 -6.86 -5.78
N ASN A 34 -20.60 -6.36 -6.98
CA ASN A 34 -20.85 -4.96 -7.27
C ASN A 34 -22.27 -4.52 -6.86
N ASN A 35 -22.67 -4.72 -5.59
CA ASN A 35 -23.91 -4.08 -5.08
C ASN A 35 -23.81 -2.54 -5.04
N ALA A 36 -22.63 -1.99 -5.30
CA ALA A 36 -22.47 -0.66 -5.84
C ALA A 36 -21.94 -0.81 -7.29
N ALA A 37 -22.52 -0.06 -8.24
CA ALA A 37 -21.74 0.31 -9.42
C ALA A 37 -20.40 0.82 -8.90
N PRO A 38 -19.25 0.30 -9.34
CA PRO A 38 -17.98 0.69 -8.75
C PRO A 38 -17.85 2.21 -8.86
N PRO A 39 -17.27 2.86 -7.85
CA PRO A 39 -17.25 4.31 -7.77
C PRO A 39 -16.71 4.89 -9.08
N ALA A 40 -17.44 5.86 -9.64
CA ALA A 40 -17.13 6.51 -10.91
C ALA A 40 -17.21 5.66 -12.20
N GLY A 41 -17.99 4.57 -12.23
CA GLY A 41 -18.24 3.83 -13.48
C GLY A 41 -17.08 2.94 -13.91
N ALA A 42 -16.25 2.46 -12.96
CA ALA A 42 -15.30 1.40 -13.24
C ALA A 42 -16.05 0.18 -13.83
N ARG A 43 -15.39 -0.57 -14.71
CA ARG A 43 -16.02 -1.74 -15.33
C ARG A 43 -15.10 -2.92 -15.07
N LEU A 44 -15.71 -4.06 -14.79
CA LEU A 44 -15.00 -5.32 -14.90
C LEU A 44 -14.48 -5.43 -16.34
N TYR A 45 -13.21 -5.80 -16.49
CA TYR A 45 -12.61 -5.94 -17.81
C TYR A 45 -13.08 -7.24 -18.45
N ASP A 46 -13.60 -7.16 -19.67
CA ASP A 46 -14.08 -8.34 -20.41
C ASP A 46 -13.04 -8.78 -21.44
N ARG A 47 -12.27 -9.81 -21.08
CA ARG A 47 -11.22 -10.38 -21.94
C ARG A 47 -11.75 -10.88 -23.28
N ALA A 48 -13.02 -11.29 -23.37
CA ALA A 48 -13.61 -11.79 -24.60
C ALA A 48 -13.90 -10.66 -25.61
N ASN A 49 -13.99 -9.43 -25.12
CA ASN A 49 -14.29 -8.24 -25.91
C ASN A 49 -13.05 -7.36 -26.17
N SER A 50 -11.85 -7.84 -25.83
CA SER A 50 -10.59 -7.16 -26.13
C SER A 50 -9.84 -7.88 -27.25
N SER A 51 -9.45 -7.13 -28.29
CA SER A 51 -8.68 -7.69 -29.41
C SER A 51 -7.18 -7.85 -29.11
N SER A 52 -6.70 -7.29 -28.01
CA SER A 52 -5.28 -7.32 -27.60
C SER A 52 -4.99 -8.27 -26.44
N PHE A 53 -6.02 -8.95 -25.92
CA PHE A 53 -5.86 -10.01 -24.93
C PHE A 53 -5.21 -11.25 -25.54
N SER A 54 -4.23 -11.82 -24.84
CA SER A 54 -3.66 -13.12 -25.19
C SER A 54 -3.37 -13.95 -23.93
N PRO A 55 -3.81 -15.21 -23.83
CA PRO A 55 -3.44 -16.07 -22.71
C PRO A 55 -1.95 -16.42 -22.75
N LEU A 56 -1.29 -16.55 -21.59
CA LEU A 56 0.15 -16.86 -21.53
C LEU A 56 0.53 -18.27 -22.02
N ALA A 57 -0.44 -19.18 -22.09
CA ALA A 57 -0.24 -20.53 -22.57
C ALA A 57 -1.51 -21.06 -23.24
N ASP A 58 -1.34 -22.07 -24.10
CA ASP A 58 -2.44 -22.76 -24.79
C ASP A 58 -3.45 -23.37 -23.80
N THR A 59 -2.97 -23.73 -22.60
CA THR A 59 -3.79 -24.05 -21.43
C THR A 59 -3.81 -22.88 -20.47
N GLU A 60 -4.97 -22.52 -19.91
CA GLU A 60 -5.11 -21.40 -18.98
C GLU A 60 -4.10 -21.49 -17.81
N CYS A 61 -3.12 -20.57 -17.78
CA CYS A 61 -2.18 -20.41 -16.66
C CYS A 61 -2.89 -19.78 -15.47
N GLY A 62 -3.48 -20.60 -14.61
CA GLY A 62 -4.14 -20.14 -13.39
C GLY A 62 -3.16 -19.55 -12.37
N TYR A 63 -3.61 -18.54 -11.63
CA TYR A 63 -2.88 -18.01 -10.48
C TYR A 63 -3.81 -17.84 -9.27
N ARG A 64 -3.22 -17.84 -8.08
CA ARG A 64 -3.90 -17.51 -6.82
C ARG A 64 -2.97 -16.64 -5.98
N TYR A 65 -3.47 -15.49 -5.53
CA TYR A 65 -2.71 -14.55 -4.72
C TYR A 65 -3.43 -14.31 -3.39
N VAL A 66 -2.74 -14.46 -2.26
CA VAL A 66 -3.33 -14.40 -0.91
C VAL A 66 -2.92 -13.09 -0.23
N TYR A 67 -3.87 -12.44 0.44
CA TYR A 67 -3.69 -11.21 1.20
C TYR A 67 -4.08 -11.42 2.66
N GLY A 68 -3.26 -10.95 3.59
CA GLY A 68 -3.50 -11.09 5.04
C GLY A 68 -2.29 -11.60 5.81
N ALA A 69 -2.38 -11.62 7.15
CA ALA A 69 -1.27 -11.99 8.02
C ALA A 69 -1.47 -13.31 8.77
N THR A 70 -2.69 -13.86 8.80
CA THR A 70 -2.99 -15.09 9.54
C THR A 70 -3.71 -16.14 8.70
N ASP A 71 -3.61 -17.41 9.06
CA ASP A 71 -4.27 -18.55 8.38
C ASP A 71 -5.81 -18.48 8.41
N THR A 72 -6.36 -17.57 9.22
CA THR A 72 -7.79 -17.22 9.28
C THR A 72 -8.17 -16.08 8.34
N ASP A 73 -7.23 -15.23 7.92
CA ASP A 73 -7.42 -14.10 7.00
C ASP A 73 -7.33 -14.57 5.54
N ARG A 74 -8.06 -15.62 5.16
CA ARG A 74 -7.97 -16.27 3.84
C ARG A 74 -8.54 -15.40 2.70
N ASN A 75 -8.19 -14.12 2.63
CA ASN A 75 -8.53 -13.25 1.53
C ASN A 75 -7.60 -13.58 0.37
N TYR A 76 -8.19 -13.81 -0.80
CA TYR A 76 -7.40 -14.13 -1.97
C TYR A 76 -8.13 -13.72 -3.23
N VAL A 77 -7.33 -13.52 -4.27
CA VAL A 77 -7.79 -13.43 -5.64
C VAL A 77 -7.33 -14.64 -6.42
N LYS A 78 -8.11 -15.08 -7.39
CA LYS A 78 -7.76 -16.16 -8.32
C LYS A 78 -8.21 -15.76 -9.71
N GLY A 79 -7.43 -16.15 -10.70
CA GLY A 79 -7.72 -15.87 -12.10
C GLY A 79 -6.78 -16.63 -13.02
N ILE A 80 -6.67 -16.11 -14.24
CA ILE A 80 -5.70 -16.58 -15.22
C ILE A 80 -4.68 -15.49 -15.51
N LEU A 81 -3.48 -15.89 -15.89
CA LEU A 81 -2.46 -14.98 -16.41
C LEU A 81 -2.62 -14.85 -17.92
N GLY A 82 -2.52 -13.63 -18.41
CA GLY A 82 -2.49 -13.29 -19.83
C GLY A 82 -1.67 -12.03 -20.04
N THR A 83 -1.49 -11.66 -21.30
CA THR A 83 -0.96 -10.37 -21.70
C THR A 83 -2.06 -9.46 -22.23
N GLU A 84 -1.89 -8.16 -22.02
CA GLU A 84 -2.80 -7.15 -22.54
C GLU A 84 -2.07 -5.83 -22.84
N THR A 85 -2.71 -4.94 -23.58
CA THR A 85 -2.34 -3.53 -23.72
C THR A 85 -2.87 -2.75 -22.52
N ILE A 86 -1.97 -2.21 -21.71
CA ILE A 86 -2.32 -1.39 -20.54
C ILE A 86 -1.78 0.01 -20.71
N LYS A 87 -2.63 1.01 -20.46
CA LYS A 87 -2.28 2.42 -20.44
C LYS A 87 -2.25 2.91 -19.00
N PHE A 88 -1.09 3.39 -18.55
CA PHE A 88 -0.89 3.98 -17.23
C PHE A 88 -0.87 5.51 -17.30
N GLY A 89 -1.65 6.17 -16.45
CA GLY A 89 -1.69 7.64 -16.36
C GLY A 89 -2.66 8.32 -17.34
N SER A 90 -2.95 9.61 -17.08
CA SER A 90 -3.99 10.38 -17.79
C SER A 90 -3.42 11.31 -18.87
N ASN A 91 -2.36 12.06 -18.56
CA ASN A 91 -1.84 13.15 -19.41
C ASN A 91 -0.60 12.76 -20.25
N ASP A 92 0.39 12.09 -19.66
CA ASP A 92 1.59 11.54 -20.33
C ASP A 92 1.59 10.01 -20.25
N ALA A 93 0.52 9.43 -20.76
CA ALA A 93 0.19 8.05 -20.46
C ALA A 93 1.10 7.05 -21.19
N ALA A 94 1.77 6.20 -20.42
CA ALA A 94 2.58 5.11 -20.96
C ALA A 94 1.66 3.97 -21.39
N THR A 95 1.63 3.68 -22.69
CA THR A 95 0.97 2.49 -23.23
C THR A 95 1.97 1.34 -23.31
N VAL A 96 1.68 0.25 -22.62
CA VAL A 96 2.50 -0.95 -22.59
C VAL A 96 1.73 -2.06 -23.28
N GLN A 97 2.29 -2.56 -24.39
CA GLN A 97 1.73 -3.72 -25.09
C GLN A 97 2.30 -5.01 -24.50
N SER A 98 1.53 -6.10 -24.62
CA SER A 98 1.92 -7.42 -24.12
C SER A 98 2.30 -7.44 -22.63
N PHE A 99 1.69 -6.57 -21.83
CA PHE A 99 1.93 -6.52 -20.38
C PHE A 99 1.27 -7.72 -19.72
N THR A 100 2.05 -8.51 -19.00
CA THR A 100 1.56 -9.68 -18.27
C THR A 100 0.79 -9.25 -17.02
N PHE A 101 -0.43 -9.74 -16.87
CA PHE A 101 -1.27 -9.40 -15.73
C PHE A 101 -2.16 -10.57 -15.32
N GLY A 102 -2.71 -10.48 -14.11
CA GLY A 102 -3.75 -11.37 -13.63
C GLY A 102 -5.14 -10.90 -14.05
N CYS A 103 -5.85 -11.71 -14.82
CA CYS A 103 -7.26 -11.53 -15.11
C CYS A 103 -8.09 -12.28 -14.06
N THR A 104 -8.50 -11.57 -13.01
CA THR A 104 -9.13 -12.12 -11.80
C THR A 104 -10.59 -12.45 -12.03
N ASN A 105 -10.96 -13.72 -11.88
CA ASN A 105 -12.36 -14.16 -11.96
C ASN A 105 -12.93 -14.61 -10.60
N THR A 106 -12.14 -14.54 -9.54
CA THR A 106 -12.60 -14.83 -8.18
C THR A 106 -11.95 -13.86 -7.20
N VAL A 107 -12.78 -13.17 -6.41
CA VAL A 107 -12.35 -12.32 -5.30
C VAL A 107 -13.03 -12.79 -4.03
N TYR A 108 -12.24 -13.22 -3.04
CA TYR A 108 -12.75 -13.61 -1.74
C TYR A 108 -12.50 -12.47 -0.75
N ARG A 109 -13.59 -11.86 -0.25
CA ARG A 109 -13.65 -10.67 0.63
C ARG A 109 -13.21 -9.36 -0.07
N ASN A 110 -14.17 -8.71 -0.75
CA ASN A 110 -13.93 -7.50 -1.56
C ASN A 110 -13.71 -6.21 -0.73
N ASP A 111 -14.03 -6.23 0.55
CA ASP A 111 -13.87 -5.09 1.46
C ASP A 111 -12.41 -4.62 1.61
N LEU A 112 -11.44 -5.49 1.38
CA LEU A 112 -10.02 -5.14 1.40
C LEU A 112 -9.58 -4.17 0.30
N PHE A 113 -10.29 -4.16 -0.82
CA PHE A 113 -9.90 -3.36 -1.98
C PHE A 113 -10.67 -2.05 -2.06
N ASP A 114 -11.50 -1.73 -1.06
CA ASP A 114 -12.27 -0.48 -0.98
C ASP A 114 -13.01 -0.14 -2.29
N GLY A 115 -13.60 -1.16 -2.91
CA GLY A 115 -14.31 -1.03 -4.19
C GLY A 115 -13.43 -0.84 -5.43
N ASN A 116 -12.10 -0.89 -5.31
CA ASN A 116 -11.18 -0.90 -6.44
C ASN A 116 -11.23 -2.28 -7.14
N THR A 117 -11.17 -2.26 -8.46
CA THR A 117 -11.31 -3.44 -9.32
C THR A 117 -9.96 -3.96 -9.82
N GLY A 118 -8.87 -3.66 -9.09
CA GLY A 118 -7.53 -4.05 -9.48
C GLY A 118 -6.45 -3.66 -8.49
N VAL A 119 -5.26 -4.23 -8.70
CA VAL A 119 -4.03 -3.90 -7.99
C VAL A 119 -2.90 -3.74 -9.01
N VAL A 120 -2.11 -2.68 -8.85
CA VAL A 120 -0.82 -2.48 -9.52
C VAL A 120 0.28 -2.90 -8.55
N GLY A 121 0.92 -4.03 -8.85
CA GLY A 121 2.03 -4.55 -8.08
C GLY A 121 3.33 -3.82 -8.39
N LEU A 122 3.97 -3.27 -7.35
CA LEU A 122 5.25 -2.56 -7.40
C LEU A 122 6.40 -3.36 -6.76
N GLY A 123 6.17 -4.64 -6.45
CA GLY A 123 7.18 -5.56 -5.91
C GLY A 123 8.37 -5.79 -6.84
N ARG A 124 9.33 -6.60 -6.41
CA ARG A 124 10.59 -6.84 -7.15
C ARG A 124 10.50 -7.98 -8.16
N SER A 125 9.39 -8.71 -8.18
CA SER A 125 9.14 -9.78 -9.13
C SER A 125 9.12 -9.31 -10.59
N LYS A 126 9.51 -10.21 -11.50
CA LYS A 126 9.40 -10.02 -12.96
C LYS A 126 7.96 -9.85 -13.46
N LEU A 127 6.95 -10.14 -12.63
CA LEU A 127 5.52 -9.96 -12.94
C LEU A 127 4.95 -8.64 -12.41
N SER A 128 5.72 -7.86 -11.63
CA SER A 128 5.29 -6.55 -11.17
C SER A 128 5.40 -5.51 -12.30
N LEU A 129 4.76 -4.35 -12.13
CA LEU A 129 4.92 -3.23 -13.06
C LEU A 129 6.39 -2.83 -13.21
N VAL A 130 7.08 -2.74 -12.06
CA VAL A 130 8.50 -2.38 -11.98
C VAL A 130 9.37 -3.38 -12.74
N GLY A 131 9.16 -4.68 -12.51
CA GLY A 131 9.94 -5.74 -13.13
C GLY A 131 9.71 -5.87 -14.63
N GLN A 132 8.47 -5.76 -15.08
CA GLN A 132 8.13 -5.89 -16.51
C GLN A 132 8.62 -4.70 -17.35
N LEU A 133 8.60 -3.49 -16.78
CA LEU A 133 9.07 -2.29 -17.47
C LEU A 133 10.57 -2.02 -17.28
N GLY A 134 11.26 -2.80 -16.45
CA GLY A 134 12.67 -2.60 -16.15
C GLY A 134 12.95 -1.24 -15.51
N LEU A 135 12.03 -0.76 -14.65
CA LEU A 135 12.19 0.54 -14.00
C LEU A 135 13.35 0.51 -13.02
N ASP A 136 14.19 1.55 -13.04
CA ASP A 136 15.30 1.70 -12.11
C ASP A 136 14.89 2.34 -10.79
N ARG A 137 13.73 3.02 -10.76
CA ARG A 137 13.18 3.71 -9.60
C ARG A 137 11.69 3.98 -9.73
N PHE A 138 11.03 4.18 -8.59
CA PHE A 138 9.68 4.73 -8.49
C PHE A 138 9.52 5.50 -7.18
N SER A 139 8.59 6.44 -7.11
CA SER A 139 8.30 7.17 -5.88
C SER A 139 6.82 7.44 -5.72
N TYR A 140 6.37 7.67 -4.49
CA TYR A 140 5.00 8.10 -4.21
C TYR A 140 4.95 9.10 -3.06
N CYS A 141 3.83 9.80 -2.95
CA CYS A 141 3.45 10.59 -1.78
C CYS A 141 2.02 10.26 -1.40
N LEU A 142 1.79 9.74 -0.20
CA LEU A 142 0.45 9.42 0.31
C LEU A 142 -0.11 10.62 1.06
N ALA A 143 -1.09 11.31 0.50
CA ALA A 143 -1.67 12.49 1.14
C ALA A 143 -2.53 12.07 2.33
N SER A 144 -2.34 12.71 3.50
CA SER A 144 -3.25 12.52 4.64
C SER A 144 -4.62 13.18 4.43
N ASN A 145 -4.68 14.24 3.62
CA ASN A 145 -5.92 14.90 3.23
C ASN A 145 -6.56 14.17 2.04
N PRO A 146 -7.78 13.60 2.18
CA PRO A 146 -8.43 12.85 1.12
C PRO A 146 -8.81 13.70 -0.12
N ASN A 147 -8.77 15.03 -0.01
CA ASN A 147 -9.03 15.94 -1.12
C ASN A 147 -7.77 16.28 -1.93
N VAL A 148 -6.60 15.77 -1.52
CA VAL A 148 -5.32 15.95 -2.21
C VAL A 148 -4.94 14.63 -2.88
N ALA A 149 -4.51 14.70 -4.13
CA ALA A 149 -4.09 13.52 -4.86
C ALA A 149 -2.82 12.91 -4.21
N SER A 150 -2.72 11.58 -4.25
CA SER A 150 -1.51 10.85 -3.85
C SER A 150 -0.74 10.43 -5.11
N PRO A 151 0.27 11.21 -5.55
CA PRO A 151 0.98 10.93 -6.78
C PRO A 151 1.86 9.69 -6.66
N VAL A 152 2.01 8.99 -7.79
CA VAL A 152 2.98 7.91 -8.00
C VAL A 152 3.73 8.20 -9.29
N LEU A 153 5.06 8.20 -9.22
CA LEU A 153 5.97 8.58 -10.29
C LEU A 153 6.91 7.40 -10.59
N PHE A 154 7.38 7.31 -11.84
CA PHE A 154 8.13 6.15 -12.34
C PHE A 154 9.33 6.58 -13.17
N GLY A 155 10.43 5.83 -13.09
CA GLY A 155 11.63 6.08 -13.88
C GLY A 155 12.19 7.48 -13.60
N SER A 156 12.56 8.22 -14.65
CA SER A 156 13.21 9.53 -14.50
C SER A 156 12.34 10.61 -13.85
N THR A 157 11.01 10.46 -13.81
CA THR A 157 10.13 11.42 -13.12
C THR A 157 10.08 11.19 -11.62
N ALA A 158 10.45 10.00 -11.14
CA ALA A 158 10.64 9.70 -9.73
C ALA A 158 12.01 10.21 -9.25
N SER A 159 12.19 11.52 -9.29
CA SER A 159 13.36 12.22 -8.75
C SER A 159 13.06 12.76 -7.36
N MET A 160 14.05 12.70 -6.47
CA MET A 160 13.99 13.30 -5.15
C MET A 160 15.32 14.00 -4.89
N ASP A 161 15.30 15.33 -5.01
CA ASP A 161 16.45 16.19 -4.80
C ASP A 161 16.09 17.27 -3.78
N GLY A 162 17.04 17.65 -2.92
CA GLY A 162 16.85 18.77 -2.01
C GLY A 162 17.48 18.58 -0.63
N ASN A 163 17.41 19.65 0.17
CA ASN A 163 17.78 19.59 1.58
C ASN A 163 16.70 18.86 2.36
N GLY A 164 17.04 17.78 3.06
CA GLY A 164 16.11 17.00 3.89
C GLY A 164 15.86 15.58 3.41
N VAL A 165 16.41 15.19 2.25
CA VAL A 165 16.41 13.78 1.82
C VAL A 165 17.26 12.95 2.78
N SER A 166 16.65 11.94 3.38
CA SER A 166 17.33 10.95 4.21
C SER A 166 17.20 9.57 3.57
N SER A 167 18.25 8.76 3.65
CA SER A 167 18.34 7.51 2.89
C SER A 167 18.82 6.36 3.75
N THR A 168 18.24 5.18 3.52
CA THR A 168 18.66 3.90 4.10
C THR A 168 18.85 2.87 2.98
N PRO A 169 19.82 1.94 3.10
CA PRO A 169 19.94 0.83 2.17
C PRO A 169 18.69 -0.06 2.24
N LEU A 170 18.25 -0.50 1.06
CA LEU A 170 17.33 -1.62 0.90
C LEU A 170 18.12 -2.92 1.09
N LEU A 171 17.58 -3.83 1.89
CA LEU A 171 18.16 -5.15 2.09
C LEU A 171 17.94 -6.03 0.84
N PRO A 172 18.84 -6.97 0.55
CA PRO A 172 18.66 -7.93 -0.54
C PRO A 172 17.43 -8.80 -0.31
N ASP A 173 16.53 -8.84 -1.31
CA ASP A 173 15.37 -9.72 -1.36
C ASP A 173 14.84 -9.78 -2.80
N ASP A 174 14.23 -10.90 -3.20
CA ASP A 174 13.77 -11.12 -4.58
C ASP A 174 12.31 -10.69 -4.82
N ALA A 175 11.55 -10.37 -3.76
CA ALA A 175 10.12 -10.08 -3.84
C ALA A 175 9.75 -8.74 -3.19
N ASN A 176 10.23 -8.50 -1.98
CA ASN A 176 9.83 -7.40 -1.11
C ASN A 176 10.93 -6.34 -0.96
N TYR A 177 10.55 -5.20 -0.41
CA TYR A 177 11.46 -4.15 0.01
C TYR A 177 11.61 -4.17 1.53
N TYR A 178 12.80 -4.51 1.99
CA TYR A 178 13.14 -4.49 3.41
C TYR A 178 14.16 -3.40 3.71
N VAL A 179 14.04 -2.81 4.89
CA VAL A 179 15.01 -1.86 5.45
C VAL A 179 15.35 -2.30 6.87
N ASN A 180 16.55 -1.97 7.33
CA ASN A 180 17.01 -2.37 8.65
C ASN A 180 16.54 -1.35 9.72
N LEU A 181 15.50 -1.68 10.47
CA LEU A 181 15.05 -0.87 11.61
C LEU A 181 15.92 -1.16 12.83
N LEU A 182 16.76 -0.21 13.21
CA LEU A 182 17.69 -0.32 14.34
C LEU A 182 17.00 -0.07 15.69
N GLY A 183 15.96 0.76 15.72
CA GLY A 183 15.21 1.05 16.94
C GLY A 183 14.16 2.13 16.75
N ILE A 184 13.45 2.42 17.85
CA ILE A 184 12.42 3.46 17.91
C ILE A 184 12.70 4.31 19.15
N SER A 185 12.57 5.63 19.03
CA SER A 185 12.62 6.56 20.18
C SER A 185 11.28 7.25 20.36
N VAL A 186 10.93 7.51 21.62
CA VAL A 186 9.73 8.25 22.03
C VAL A 186 10.21 9.41 22.92
N ASP A 187 9.95 10.65 22.53
CA ASP A 187 10.49 11.86 23.17
C ASP A 187 12.01 11.80 23.40
N GLY A 188 12.74 11.42 22.35
CA GLY A 188 14.20 11.26 22.37
C GLY A 188 14.71 10.09 23.21
N THR A 189 13.83 9.36 23.90
CA THR A 189 14.20 8.19 24.69
C THR A 189 14.09 6.93 23.84
N ARG A 190 15.24 6.30 23.57
CA ARG A 190 15.30 5.05 22.79
C ARG A 190 14.66 3.90 23.56
N LEU A 191 13.67 3.26 22.93
CA LEU A 191 12.98 2.11 23.50
C LEU A 191 13.93 0.90 23.59
N ALA A 192 13.88 0.19 24.72
CA ALA A 192 14.60 -1.05 24.91
C ALA A 192 13.88 -2.21 24.18
N ILE A 193 13.98 -2.24 22.86
CA ILE A 193 13.45 -3.31 22.01
C ILE A 193 14.53 -4.40 21.92
N PRO A 194 14.31 -5.61 22.46
CA PRO A 194 15.28 -6.69 22.37
C PRO A 194 15.59 -7.03 20.90
N ASN A 195 16.87 -7.18 20.56
CA ASN A 195 17.30 -7.57 19.21
C ASN A 195 16.66 -8.90 18.73
N ASP A 196 16.23 -9.75 19.68
CA ASP A 196 15.57 -11.04 19.43
C ASP A 196 14.02 -10.96 19.40
N THR A 197 13.41 -9.79 19.27
CA THR A 197 11.93 -9.66 19.16
C THR A 197 11.32 -10.28 17.90
N ALA A 198 12.14 -10.90 17.03
CA ALA A 198 11.70 -11.90 16.07
C ALA A 198 11.19 -13.23 16.70
N ARG A 199 11.32 -13.42 18.02
CA ARG A 199 10.80 -14.58 18.75
C ARG A 199 9.77 -14.17 19.80
N MET A 200 8.53 -14.57 19.52
CA MET A 200 7.32 -14.38 20.32
C MET A 200 7.52 -14.59 21.82
N SER A 201 7.00 -13.64 22.59
CA SER A 201 6.37 -13.95 23.88
C SER A 201 4.87 -13.62 23.79
N ARG A 202 4.04 -14.65 23.98
CA ARG A 202 2.59 -14.47 24.18
C ARG A 202 2.41 -13.91 25.58
N THR A 203 1.98 -12.65 25.69
CA THR A 203 0.83 -12.19 26.50
C THR A 203 0.83 -10.67 26.57
N TYR A 204 -0.22 -10.05 26.03
CA TYR A 204 -1.02 -9.03 26.71
C TYR A 204 -2.24 -8.80 25.81
N GLU A 205 -3.43 -9.09 26.34
CA GLU A 205 -4.71 -8.77 25.69
C GLU A 205 -4.94 -7.26 25.83
N ALA A 206 -5.14 -6.57 24.71
CA ALA A 206 -5.65 -5.21 24.74
C ALA A 206 -7.12 -5.26 25.16
N VAL A 207 -7.45 -4.52 26.22
CA VAL A 207 -8.84 -4.26 26.62
C VAL A 207 -9.48 -3.46 25.47
N ASN A 208 -10.57 -3.99 24.92
CA ASN A 208 -11.36 -3.48 23.79
C ASN A 208 -10.84 -3.80 22.38
N GLY A 209 -11.13 -5.02 21.91
CA GLY A 209 -11.64 -5.34 20.56
C GLY A 209 -10.83 -5.02 19.28
N SER A 210 -10.03 -3.96 19.23
CA SER A 210 -9.25 -3.52 18.07
C SER A 210 -7.77 -3.92 18.13
N GLY A 211 -7.26 -4.30 19.31
CA GLY A 211 -5.84 -4.60 19.49
C GLY A 211 -4.91 -3.37 19.45
N LEU A 212 -5.47 -2.16 19.38
CA LEU A 212 -4.75 -0.89 19.39
C LEU A 212 -4.73 -0.27 20.80
N LEU A 213 -3.70 0.53 21.09
CA LEU A 213 -3.65 1.35 22.30
C LEU A 213 -4.43 2.65 22.06
N CYS A 214 -5.50 2.88 22.82
CA CYS A 214 -6.38 4.03 22.63
C CYS A 214 -6.61 4.80 23.93
N PHE A 215 -6.86 6.11 23.78
CA PHE A 215 -7.09 7.07 24.85
C PHE A 215 -8.43 7.77 24.62
N LEU A 216 -9.16 8.01 25.71
CA LEU A 216 -10.34 8.87 25.67
C LEU A 216 -9.90 10.33 25.74
N VAL A 217 -10.42 11.15 24.84
CA VAL A 217 -10.15 12.57 24.75
C VAL A 217 -11.48 13.30 24.89
N ASP A 218 -11.62 14.04 25.99
CA ASP A 218 -12.80 14.88 26.19
C ASP A 218 -12.85 16.02 25.17
N ASP A 219 -14.05 16.41 24.74
CA ASP A 219 -14.26 17.45 23.72
C ASP A 219 -13.54 18.77 24.08
N ALA A 220 -13.45 19.11 25.37
CA ALA A 220 -12.76 20.31 25.87
C ALA A 220 -11.24 20.28 25.66
N SER A 221 -10.64 19.08 25.58
CA SER A 221 -9.19 18.87 25.51
C SER A 221 -8.69 18.63 24.09
N LYS A 222 -9.59 18.45 23.12
CA LYS A 222 -9.27 18.04 21.74
C LYS A 222 -8.21 18.91 21.04
N ASN A 223 -8.21 20.21 21.31
CA ASN A 223 -7.28 21.17 20.70
C ASN A 223 -5.96 21.33 21.47
N VAL A 224 -5.78 20.64 22.59
CA VAL A 224 -4.62 20.78 23.48
C VAL A 224 -3.92 19.44 23.72
N VAL A 225 -4.38 18.35 23.07
CA VAL A 225 -3.72 17.05 23.15
C VAL A 225 -2.33 17.15 22.54
N THR A 226 -1.32 16.89 23.36
CA THR A 226 0.05 16.65 22.93
C THR A 226 0.32 15.16 23.01
N VAL A 227 1.03 14.64 22.01
CA VAL A 227 1.54 13.26 22.01
C VAL A 227 3.06 13.31 21.91
N PRO A 228 3.75 12.30 22.45
CA PRO A 228 5.19 12.27 22.38
C PRO A 228 5.66 12.13 20.93
N THR A 229 6.75 12.81 20.60
CA THR A 229 7.45 12.63 19.32
C THR A 229 7.89 11.18 19.15
N MET A 230 7.85 10.68 17.92
CA MET A 230 8.27 9.31 17.61
C MET A 230 9.23 9.31 16.43
N THR A 231 10.39 8.68 16.62
CA THR A 231 11.43 8.57 15.59
C THR A 231 11.73 7.11 15.33
N MET A 232 11.71 6.71 14.06
CA MET A 232 12.19 5.40 13.60
C MET A 232 13.64 5.53 13.14
N HIS A 233 14.53 4.73 13.71
CA HIS A 233 15.96 4.76 13.42
C HIS A 233 16.32 3.63 12.47
N PHE A 234 16.79 3.98 11.28
CA PHE A 234 17.28 3.05 10.25
C PHE A 234 18.79 3.21 10.07
N ASP A 235 19.37 2.36 9.22
CA ASP A 235 20.77 2.49 8.84
C ASP A 235 21.00 3.77 8.00
N GLY A 236 21.63 4.78 8.60
CA GLY A 236 21.92 6.05 7.95
C GLY A 236 20.76 7.06 7.90
N MET A 237 19.61 6.74 8.50
CA MET A 237 18.40 7.58 8.42
C MET A 237 17.60 7.55 9.71
N ASP A 238 17.26 8.73 10.20
CA ASP A 238 16.25 8.91 11.24
C ASP A 238 14.98 9.50 10.61
N MET A 239 13.87 8.79 10.76
CA MET A 239 12.56 9.22 10.27
C MET A 239 11.70 9.66 11.47
N GLU A 240 11.63 10.97 11.71
CA GLU A 240 10.71 11.55 12.67
C GLU A 240 9.30 11.58 12.09
N LEU A 241 8.36 10.91 12.76
CA LEU A 241 6.99 10.76 12.30
C LEU A 241 6.15 11.99 12.68
N LEU A 242 5.26 12.40 11.77
CA LEU A 242 4.25 13.42 12.03
C LEU A 242 3.12 12.84 12.89
N PHE A 243 2.45 13.68 13.69
CA PHE A 243 1.32 13.27 14.56
C PHE A 243 0.33 12.31 13.86
N GLY A 244 -0.13 12.69 12.67
CA GLY A 244 -1.12 11.93 11.90
C GLY A 244 -0.60 10.60 11.35
N ASN A 245 0.70 10.33 11.45
CA ASN A 245 1.29 9.08 10.98
C ASN A 245 1.10 7.92 11.97
N TYR A 246 1.02 8.22 13.26
CA TYR A 246 0.96 7.20 14.32
C TYR A 246 -0.17 7.42 15.32
N PHE A 247 -0.88 8.56 15.30
CA PHE A 247 -2.11 8.75 16.05
C PHE A 247 -3.27 9.17 15.14
N ALA A 248 -4.44 8.56 15.33
CA ALA A 248 -5.66 8.95 14.64
C ALA A 248 -6.88 8.87 15.56
N TYR A 249 -7.82 9.80 15.34
CA TYR A 249 -9.13 9.75 15.99
C TYR A 249 -10.00 8.71 15.29
N THR A 250 -10.50 7.72 16.04
CA THR A 250 -11.28 6.58 15.51
C THR A 250 -12.78 6.72 15.73
N GLY A 251 -13.25 7.93 16.07
CA GLY A 251 -14.65 8.24 16.37
C GLY A 251 -14.89 8.46 17.86
N LYS A 252 -16.15 8.32 18.29
CA LYS A 252 -16.58 8.54 19.68
C LYS A 252 -16.73 7.23 20.44
N GLN A 253 -16.55 7.29 21.76
CA GLN A 253 -16.77 6.14 22.63
C GLN A 253 -18.20 5.61 22.50
N SER A 254 -18.33 4.29 22.30
CA SER A 254 -19.63 3.62 22.35
C SER A 254 -20.16 3.57 23.80
N GLY A 255 -21.42 3.94 24.01
CA GLY A 255 -22.08 3.84 25.33
C GLY A 255 -22.32 5.16 26.09
N GLY A 256 -22.23 6.32 25.43
CA GLY A 256 -22.81 7.57 25.96
C GLY A 256 -21.86 8.51 26.70
N GLY A 257 -20.56 8.21 26.77
CA GLY A 257 -19.53 9.05 27.42
C GLY A 257 -19.08 10.29 26.62
N GLY A 258 -19.50 10.45 25.37
CA GLY A 258 -19.32 11.67 24.57
C GLY A 258 -17.92 11.97 24.04
N GLY A 259 -16.85 11.46 24.67
CA GLY A 259 -15.46 11.72 24.27
C GLY A 259 -15.05 11.09 22.94
N ASP A 260 -14.11 11.74 22.26
CA ASP A 260 -13.41 11.21 21.08
C ASP A 260 -12.39 10.16 21.52
N VAL A 261 -12.13 9.19 20.65
CA VAL A 261 -11.16 8.10 20.88
C VAL A 261 -9.94 8.36 20.01
N LEU A 262 -8.79 8.56 20.63
CA LEU A 262 -7.50 8.73 19.96
C LEU A 262 -6.69 7.44 20.09
N CYS A 263 -6.33 6.81 18.98
CA CYS A 263 -5.61 5.53 18.98
C CYS A 263 -4.21 5.66 18.38
N LEU A 264 -3.25 4.95 18.98
CA LEU A 264 -1.96 4.66 18.38
C LEU A 264 -2.18 3.69 17.21
N MET A 265 -1.90 4.14 15.99
CA MET A 265 -2.07 3.41 14.73
C MET A 265 -0.94 2.40 14.47
N ILE A 266 -0.38 1.84 15.55
CA ILE A 266 0.64 0.80 15.52
C ILE A 266 0.04 -0.42 16.22
N GLY A 267 -0.34 -1.40 15.40
CA GLY A 267 -0.89 -2.67 15.87
C GLY A 267 0.17 -3.73 16.10
N LYS A 268 -0.17 -4.72 16.92
CA LYS A 268 0.64 -5.93 17.08
C LYS A 268 0.61 -6.77 15.80
N SER A 269 1.78 -7.23 15.35
CA SER A 269 1.91 -8.20 14.26
C SER A 269 2.55 -9.49 14.76
N SER A 270 2.10 -10.64 14.25
CA SER A 270 2.70 -11.97 14.48
C SER A 270 3.67 -12.39 13.38
N THR A 271 3.76 -11.63 12.29
CA THR A 271 4.52 -11.97 11.07
C THR A 271 5.67 -11.01 10.77
N GLY A 272 6.11 -10.27 11.79
CA GLY A 272 7.15 -9.24 11.68
C GLY A 272 6.59 -7.82 11.55
N SER A 273 7.49 -6.84 11.63
CA SER A 273 7.16 -5.41 11.52
C SER A 273 6.87 -5.00 10.09
N ARG A 274 5.82 -4.20 9.88
CA ARG A 274 5.43 -3.65 8.58
C ARG A 274 5.20 -2.16 8.73
N ILE A 275 5.85 -1.35 7.89
CA ILE A 275 5.60 0.08 7.83
C ILE A 275 4.35 0.28 6.96
N GLY A 276 3.20 0.52 7.60
CA GLY A 276 1.92 0.72 6.92
C GLY A 276 1.80 2.08 6.23
N ASN A 277 0.66 2.30 5.56
CA ASN A 277 0.37 3.55 4.84
C ASN A 277 0.34 4.79 5.76
N TYR A 278 -0.27 4.69 6.95
CA TYR A 278 -0.32 5.80 7.91
C TYR A 278 1.06 6.33 8.26
N LEU A 279 2.02 5.44 8.53
CA LEU A 279 3.41 5.79 8.86
C LEU A 279 4.16 6.51 7.72
N GLN A 280 3.59 6.51 6.52
CA GLN A 280 4.19 7.07 5.30
C GLN A 280 3.41 8.25 4.74
N MET A 281 2.29 8.65 5.36
CA MET A 281 1.51 9.79 4.89
C MET A 281 2.31 11.09 4.99
N ASP A 282 2.17 11.95 3.98
CA ASP A 282 2.87 13.24 3.84
C ASP A 282 4.40 13.11 3.84
N PHE A 283 4.90 11.95 3.41
CA PHE A 283 6.28 11.75 2.97
C PHE A 283 6.32 11.50 1.48
N HIS A 284 7.29 12.11 0.79
CA HIS A 284 7.72 11.64 -0.51
C HIS A 284 8.68 10.49 -0.26
N VAL A 285 8.35 9.31 -0.78
CA VAL A 285 9.10 8.07 -0.61
C VAL A 285 9.62 7.62 -1.97
N LEU A 286 10.94 7.50 -2.11
CA LEU A 286 11.62 7.10 -3.34
C LEU A 286 12.31 5.75 -3.13
N TYR A 287 11.98 4.79 -3.99
CA TYR A 287 12.69 3.52 -4.12
C TYR A 287 13.64 3.63 -5.31
N GLU A 288 14.94 3.71 -5.05
CA GLU A 288 15.98 3.68 -6.06
C GLU A 288 16.56 2.25 -6.14
N LEU A 289 16.10 1.49 -7.14
CA LEU A 289 16.30 0.04 -7.20
C LEU A 289 17.70 -0.32 -7.67
N LYS A 290 18.28 0.48 -8.56
CA LYS A 290 19.61 0.24 -9.11
C LYS A 290 20.70 0.26 -8.03
N ASN A 291 20.62 1.20 -7.10
CA ASN A 291 21.58 1.32 -6.00
C ASN A 291 21.06 0.69 -4.70
N SER A 292 19.85 0.12 -4.72
CA SER A 292 19.19 -0.48 -3.55
C SER A 292 19.10 0.50 -2.38
N VAL A 293 18.46 1.66 -2.61
CA VAL A 293 18.28 2.72 -1.61
C VAL A 293 16.80 3.08 -1.49
N LEU A 294 16.34 3.26 -0.25
CA LEU A 294 15.08 3.91 0.07
C LEU A 294 15.40 5.32 0.57
N SER A 295 14.80 6.33 -0.04
CA SER A 295 14.92 7.73 0.38
C SER A 295 13.57 8.27 0.80
N VAL A 296 13.54 9.08 1.85
CA VAL A 296 12.33 9.72 2.36
C VAL A 296 12.60 11.19 2.69
N GLN A 297 11.57 12.00 2.51
CA GLN A 297 11.51 13.36 3.04
C GLN A 297 10.05 13.76 3.31
N PRO A 298 9.78 14.60 4.33
CA PRO A 298 8.45 15.20 4.47
C PRO A 298 8.07 15.97 3.21
N ALA A 299 6.82 15.88 2.79
CA ALA A 299 6.36 16.49 1.54
C ALA A 299 4.90 16.95 1.60
N ASP A 300 4.62 18.03 0.88
CA ASP A 300 3.27 18.42 0.50
C ASP A 300 2.91 17.67 -0.78
N CYS A 301 2.14 16.58 -0.66
CA CYS A 301 1.81 15.70 -1.79
C CYS A 301 1.08 16.42 -2.94
N GLY A 302 0.43 17.56 -2.68
CA GLY A 302 -0.23 18.36 -3.73
C GLY A 302 0.75 19.13 -4.62
N LYS A 303 2.04 19.14 -4.28
CA LYS A 303 3.12 19.81 -5.03
C LYS A 303 4.09 18.84 -5.71
N ILE A 304 3.89 17.54 -5.53
CA ILE A 304 4.64 16.46 -6.18
C ILE A 304 3.91 16.07 -7.47
#